data_AF-L2GTB8-F1
#
_entry.id   AF-L2GTB8-F1
#
_cell.length_a   1.000
_cell.length_b   1.000
_cell.length_c   1.000
_cell.angle_alpha   90.00
_cell.angle_beta   90.00
_cell.angle_gamma   90.00
#
_symmetry.space_group_name_H-M   'P 1'
#
loop_
_entity.id
_entity.type
_entity.pdbx_description
1 polymer ?
#
loop_
_entity_poly.entity_id
_entity_poly.type
_entity_poly.pdbx_seq_one_letter_code
_entity_poly.pdbx_strand_id
1 'polypeptide(L)'
;MDVHVGKVIKILIGCHTKNTCAVKRNILALLRINRNEFAQIIRAAKDKLKEYELRLIGVTKGDIVPVTQAEKFFLTKYYNINEVKRRRVSDTDENRSNGGAVKSGGALPREYHAVFVIVFLESGAVTLDRLLYFVRKLHFDVNMDDVVYQMKKMHYLMFLKKEDVMMVAYDWRFTAEFPHYNPMLALENFCTNLE
;
A
#
# COMPACT_ATOMS: atom_id res chain seq x y z
N MET A 1 22.91 14.03 16.36
CA MET A 1 22.00 13.97 15.19
C MET A 1 21.80 12.54 14.70
N ASP A 2 22.86 11.77 14.39
CA ASP A 2 22.72 10.39 13.87
C ASP A 2 21.97 9.40 14.75
N VAL A 3 22.11 9.50 16.08
CA VAL A 3 21.38 8.63 17.03
C VAL A 3 19.87 8.78 16.88
N HIS A 4 19.38 10.01 16.69
CA HIS A 4 17.95 10.25 16.51
C HIS A 4 17.46 9.79 15.13
N VAL A 5 18.28 9.91 14.09
CA VAL A 5 17.95 9.36 12.76
C VAL A 5 17.75 7.85 12.83
N GLY A 6 18.67 7.11 13.45
CA GLY A 6 18.54 5.66 13.62
C GLY A 6 17.30 5.26 14.44
N LYS A 7 17.00 6.01 15.52
CA LYS A 7 15.78 5.78 16.32
C LYS A 7 14.50 6.03 15.51
N VAL A 8 14.45 7.09 14.70
CA VAL A 8 13.31 7.37 13.82
C VAL A 8 13.13 6.25 12.80
N ILE A 9 14.20 5.81 12.14
CA ILE A 9 14.15 4.67 11.21
C ILE A 9 13.61 3.41 11.89
N LYS A 10 14.08 3.09 13.10
CA LYS A 10 13.60 1.93 13.87
C LYS A 10 12.09 2.03 14.17
N ILE A 11 11.60 3.22 14.53
CA ILE A 11 10.16 3.45 14.76
C ILE A 11 9.38 3.26 13.45
N LEU A 12 9.85 3.85 12.35
CA LEU A 12 9.21 3.74 11.03
C LEU A 12 9.10 2.28 10.58
N ILE A 13 10.18 1.51 10.69
CA ILE A 13 10.19 0.08 10.38
C ILE A 13 9.22 -0.67 11.29
N GLY A 14 9.24 -0.39 12.60
CA GLY A 14 8.33 -1.04 13.55
C GLY A 14 6.83 -0.74 13.31
N CYS A 15 6.50 0.44 12.79
CA CYS A 15 5.15 0.77 12.35
C CYS A 15 4.81 0.06 11.03
N HIS A 16 5.74 0.03 10.08
CA HIS A 16 5.58 -0.62 8.78
C HIS A 16 5.34 -2.14 8.91
N THR A 17 6.09 -2.84 9.76
CA THR A 17 5.89 -4.28 9.99
C THR A 17 4.52 -4.61 10.59
N LYS A 18 3.87 -3.62 11.23
CA LYS A 18 2.50 -3.72 11.76
C LYS A 18 1.43 -3.19 10.80
N ASN A 19 1.80 -2.80 9.57
CA ASN A 19 0.91 -2.15 8.61
C ASN A 19 0.24 -0.87 9.16
N THR A 20 0.97 -0.12 9.99
CA THR A 20 0.48 1.14 10.59
C THR A 20 1.34 2.32 10.17
N CYS A 21 0.76 3.51 10.19
CA CYS A 21 1.52 4.74 10.01
C CYS A 21 2.22 5.13 11.31
N ALA A 22 3.45 5.63 11.20
CA ALA A 22 4.08 6.33 12.31
C ALA A 22 3.54 7.77 12.37
N VAL A 23 3.11 8.21 13.55
CA VAL A 23 2.50 9.54 13.74
C VAL A 23 3.54 10.52 14.25
N LYS A 24 3.69 11.68 13.59
CA LYS A 24 4.68 12.73 13.93
C LYS A 24 4.65 13.10 15.41
N ARG A 25 3.45 13.37 15.96
CA ARG A 25 3.25 13.72 17.37
C ARG A 25 3.80 12.65 18.32
N ASN A 26 3.62 11.38 18.00
CA ASN A 26 4.09 10.27 18.84
C ASN A 26 5.61 10.15 18.78
N ILE A 27 6.22 10.33 17.61
CA ILE A 27 7.68 10.32 17.45
C ILE A 27 8.32 11.48 18.22
N LEU A 28 7.76 12.69 18.08
CA LEU A 28 8.23 13.88 18.81
C LEU A 28 8.19 13.65 20.32
N ALA A 29 7.07 13.11 20.84
CA ALA A 29 6.90 12.83 22.25
C ALA A 29 7.86 11.73 22.76
N LEU A 30 7.99 10.64 22.01
CA LEU A 30 8.84 9.50 22.38
C LEU A 30 10.33 9.86 22.40
N LEU A 31 10.77 10.66 21.43
CA LEU A 31 12.18 11.05 21.29
C LEU A 31 12.52 12.36 22.01
N ARG A 32 11.51 13.07 22.54
CA ARG A 32 11.65 14.38 23.21
C ARG A 32 12.36 15.43 22.36
N ILE A 33 12.07 15.45 21.06
CA ILE A 33 12.63 16.39 20.08
C ILE A 33 11.58 17.40 19.65
N ASN A 34 12.02 18.60 19.25
CA ASN A 34 11.12 19.65 18.78
C ASN A 34 10.83 19.52 17.27
N ARG A 35 9.88 20.34 16.76
CA ARG A 35 9.44 20.27 15.35
C ARG A 35 10.54 20.64 14.35
N ASN A 36 11.41 21.58 14.69
CA ASN A 36 12.47 22.06 13.80
C ASN A 36 13.57 21.00 13.65
N GLU A 37 13.98 20.41 14.77
CA GLU A 37 14.94 19.30 14.80
C GLU A 37 14.40 18.08 14.06
N PHE A 38 13.12 17.74 14.29
CA PHE A 38 12.47 16.63 13.59
C PHE A 38 12.47 16.80 12.07
N ALA A 39 12.31 18.03 11.55
CA ALA A 39 12.34 18.28 10.13
C ALA A 39 13.69 17.93 9.48
N GLN A 40 14.80 18.13 10.20
CA GLN A 40 16.14 17.72 9.76
C GLN A 40 16.31 16.20 9.87
N ILE A 41 15.92 15.63 11.01
CA ILE A 41 16.03 14.18 11.28
C ILE A 41 15.23 13.36 10.25
N ILE A 42 14.00 13.77 9.94
CA ILE A 42 13.14 13.00 9.01
C ILE A 42 13.63 13.07 7.56
N ARG A 43 14.31 14.15 7.16
CA ARG A 43 14.99 14.24 5.86
C ARG A 43 16.18 13.28 5.82
N ALA A 44 17.04 13.33 6.83
CA ALA A 44 18.18 12.42 6.93
C ALA A 44 17.72 10.95 6.98
N ALA A 45 16.62 10.65 7.69
CA ALA A 45 16.02 9.32 7.70
C ALA A 45 15.50 8.90 6.32
N LYS A 46 14.82 9.80 5.60
CA LYS A 46 14.37 9.55 4.22
C LYS A 46 15.55 9.19 3.33
N ASP A 47 16.65 9.92 3.41
CA ASP A 47 17.80 9.69 2.55
C ASP A 47 18.52 8.38 2.88
N LYS A 48 18.73 8.07 4.17
CA LYS A 48 19.26 6.76 4.60
C LYS A 48 18.37 5.60 4.18
N LEU A 49 17.04 5.75 4.22
CA LEU A 49 16.11 4.70 3.80
C LEU A 49 16.22 4.35 2.30
N LYS A 50 16.62 5.31 1.45
CA LYS A 50 16.84 5.04 0.03
C LYS A 50 17.97 4.04 -0.21
N GLU A 51 19.00 4.04 0.64
CA GLU A 51 20.11 3.08 0.58
C GLU A 51 19.64 1.63 0.79
N TYR A 52 18.48 1.44 1.44
CA TYR A 52 17.83 0.15 1.65
C TYR A 52 16.67 -0.11 0.68
N GLU A 53 16.58 0.64 -0.41
CA GLU A 53 15.47 0.57 -1.38
C GLU A 53 14.09 0.81 -0.73
N LEU A 54 14.06 1.56 0.38
CA LEU A 54 12.84 1.97 1.06
C LEU A 54 12.53 3.43 0.77
N ARG A 55 11.27 3.69 0.44
CA ARG A 55 10.74 5.03 0.22
C ARG A 55 9.90 5.46 1.43
N LEU A 56 10.29 6.58 2.03
CA LEU A 56 9.51 7.24 3.07
C LEU A 56 8.43 8.14 2.44
N ILE A 57 7.17 7.82 2.71
CA ILE A 57 5.99 8.57 2.28
C ILE A 57 5.47 9.40 3.44
N GLY A 58 5.23 10.68 3.19
CA GLY A 58 4.56 11.58 4.12
C GLY A 58 3.08 11.69 3.77
N VAL A 59 2.20 11.62 4.77
CA VAL A 59 0.75 11.70 4.59
C VAL A 59 0.16 12.72 5.56
N THR A 60 -0.72 13.60 5.07
CA THR A 60 -1.48 14.56 5.87
C THR A 60 -2.91 14.60 5.33
N LYS A 61 -3.92 14.40 6.19
CA LYS A 61 -5.35 14.42 5.81
C LYS A 61 -5.73 13.53 4.61
N GLY A 62 -4.97 12.48 4.34
CA GLY A 62 -5.20 11.59 3.18
C GLY A 62 -4.38 11.94 1.94
N ASP A 63 -3.68 13.06 1.94
CA ASP A 63 -2.84 13.47 0.82
C ASP A 63 -1.38 13.08 1.04
N ILE A 64 -0.71 12.68 -0.05
CA ILE A 64 0.74 12.48 -0.06
C ILE A 64 1.42 13.84 -0.13
N VAL A 65 2.25 14.14 0.87
CA VAL A 65 2.92 15.43 1.03
C VAL A 65 4.42 15.25 1.31
N PRO A 66 5.24 16.31 1.16
CA PRO A 66 6.65 16.27 1.57
C PRO A 66 6.79 15.83 3.05
N VAL A 67 7.78 14.98 3.32
CA VAL A 67 8.00 14.37 4.67
C VAL A 67 8.18 15.40 5.79
N THR A 68 8.59 16.63 5.49
CA THR A 68 8.71 17.72 6.46
C THR A 68 7.35 18.25 6.92
N GLN A 69 6.37 18.25 6.03
CA GLN A 69 5.01 18.76 6.23
C GLN A 69 4.02 17.68 6.69
N ALA A 70 4.42 16.42 6.60
CA ALA A 70 3.58 15.27 6.93
C ALA A 70 3.23 15.16 8.43
N GLU A 71 2.02 14.67 8.72
CA GLU A 71 1.58 14.30 10.07
C GLU A 71 1.75 12.80 10.34
N LYS A 72 1.70 11.99 9.29
CA LYS A 72 1.85 10.54 9.31
C LYS A 72 2.94 10.11 8.33
N PHE A 73 3.60 9.00 8.64
CA PHE A 73 4.67 8.44 7.83
C PHE A 73 4.43 6.97 7.55
N PHE A 74 4.70 6.58 6.33
CA PHE A 74 4.59 5.20 5.88
C PHE A 74 5.82 4.83 5.05
N LEU A 75 6.28 3.59 5.19
CA LEU A 75 7.36 3.04 4.37
C LEU A 75 6.75 2.21 3.25
N THR A 76 7.27 2.37 2.05
CA THR A 76 7.02 1.47 0.92
C THR A 76 8.34 1.06 0.30
N LYS A 77 8.36 0.00 -0.50
CA LYS A 77 9.54 -0.36 -1.30
C LYS A 77 9.63 0.55 -2.53
N TYR A 78 10.84 0.82 -3.00
CA TYR A 78 11.01 1.36 -4.34
C TYR A 78 10.59 0.30 -5.36
N TYR A 79 9.39 0.43 -5.94
CA TYR A 79 8.98 -0.42 -7.05
C TYR A 79 9.70 0.03 -8.32
N ASN A 80 10.73 -0.71 -8.72
CA ASN A 80 11.26 -0.61 -10.08
C ASN A 80 10.37 -1.45 -11.00
N ILE A 81 9.62 -0.79 -11.90
CA ILE A 81 8.72 -1.45 -12.85
C ILE A 81 9.46 -2.52 -13.69
N ASN A 82 10.77 -2.38 -13.87
CA ASN A 82 11.59 -3.35 -14.59
C ASN A 82 11.86 -4.65 -13.81
N GLU A 83 11.72 -4.66 -12.47
CA GLU A 83 11.86 -5.89 -11.68
C GLU A 83 10.60 -6.75 -11.67
N VAL A 84 9.42 -6.14 -11.88
CA VAL A 84 8.15 -6.88 -12.07
C VAL A 84 8.24 -7.80 -13.29
N LYS A 85 8.98 -7.40 -14.32
CA LYS A 85 9.27 -8.25 -15.49
C LYS A 85 10.25 -9.39 -15.18
N ARG A 86 11.20 -9.20 -14.27
CA ARG A 86 12.22 -10.23 -13.95
C ARG A 86 11.70 -11.34 -13.04
N ARG A 87 10.82 -11.05 -12.09
CA ARG A 87 10.25 -12.08 -11.21
C ARG A 87 9.34 -13.09 -11.92
N ARG A 88 8.85 -12.77 -13.13
CA ARG A 88 8.03 -13.71 -13.91
C ARG A 88 8.82 -14.78 -14.63
N VAL A 89 10.12 -14.59 -14.85
CA VAL A 89 10.93 -15.54 -15.63
C VAL A 89 11.51 -16.65 -14.75
N SER A 90 11.69 -16.40 -13.44
CA SER A 90 12.29 -17.39 -12.51
C SER A 90 11.30 -18.32 -11.81
N ASP A 91 10.00 -17.98 -11.79
CA ASP A 91 8.99 -18.77 -11.06
C ASP A 91 8.25 -19.78 -11.98
N THR A 92 8.71 -19.93 -13.22
CA THR A 92 8.30 -20.99 -14.16
C THR A 92 9.11 -22.27 -14.02
N ASP A 93 9.89 -22.43 -12.95
CA ASP A 93 10.53 -23.71 -12.66
C ASP A 93 9.55 -24.64 -11.93
N GLU A 94 9.01 -25.55 -12.74
CA GLU A 94 8.49 -26.87 -12.39
C GLU A 94 9.13 -27.44 -11.12
N ASN A 95 8.45 -27.34 -9.97
CA ASN A 95 8.43 -28.32 -8.87
C ASN A 95 8.02 -27.65 -7.55
N ARG A 96 6.77 -27.92 -7.09
CA ARG A 96 6.53 -28.68 -5.85
C ARG A 96 5.07 -28.62 -5.42
N SER A 97 4.44 -29.78 -5.55
CA SER A 97 3.52 -30.33 -4.56
C SER A 97 4.09 -30.18 -3.13
N ASN A 98 3.18 -30.10 -2.17
CA ASN A 98 3.31 -30.10 -0.71
C ASN A 98 3.18 -28.75 -0.01
N GLY A 99 2.20 -28.74 0.89
CA GLY A 99 1.84 -27.63 1.77
C GLY A 99 3.05 -27.08 2.51
N GLY A 100 3.29 -25.81 2.25
CA GLY A 100 4.32 -25.02 2.90
C GLY A 100 4.15 -23.60 2.39
N ALA A 101 3.45 -22.77 3.16
CA ALA A 101 3.26 -21.36 2.87
C ALA A 101 4.63 -20.66 2.79
N VAL A 102 5.16 -20.54 1.57
CA VAL A 102 6.30 -19.69 1.28
C VAL A 102 5.81 -18.26 1.38
N LYS A 103 6.07 -17.63 2.54
CA LYS A 103 5.85 -16.19 2.76
C LYS A 103 6.92 -15.40 2.00
N SER A 104 6.77 -15.30 0.69
CA SER A 104 7.50 -14.33 -0.13
C SER A 104 6.94 -12.94 0.16
N GLY A 105 7.76 -12.09 0.79
CA GLY A 105 7.37 -10.74 1.18
C GLY A 105 7.15 -9.83 -0.03
N GLY A 106 5.89 -9.58 -0.39
CA GLY A 106 5.47 -8.33 -1.03
C GLY A 106 4.59 -8.39 -2.29
N ALA A 107 3.97 -9.52 -2.62
CA ALA A 107 2.89 -9.54 -3.61
C ALA A 107 1.54 -9.35 -2.89
N LEU A 108 0.71 -8.42 -3.37
CA LEU A 108 -0.65 -8.31 -2.86
C LEU A 108 -1.47 -9.55 -3.28
N PRO A 109 -2.50 -9.93 -2.49
CA PRO A 109 -3.41 -11.00 -2.89
C PRO A 109 -4.07 -10.69 -4.25
N ARG A 110 -4.30 -11.72 -5.07
CA ARG A 110 -4.95 -11.59 -6.40
C ARG A 110 -6.32 -10.90 -6.31
N GLU A 111 -7.00 -11.09 -5.20
CA GLU A 111 -8.30 -10.51 -4.88
C GLU A 111 -8.23 -8.98 -4.79
N TYR A 112 -7.13 -8.44 -4.28
CA TYR A 112 -6.94 -6.99 -4.19
C TYR A 112 -6.80 -6.38 -5.58
N HIS A 113 -6.11 -7.08 -6.49
CA HIS A 113 -5.97 -6.65 -7.88
C HIS A 113 -7.33 -6.61 -8.60
N ALA A 114 -8.18 -7.62 -8.39
CA ALA A 114 -9.53 -7.62 -8.96
C ALA A 114 -10.36 -6.42 -8.50
N VAL A 115 -10.33 -6.10 -7.20
CA VAL A 115 -11.01 -4.92 -6.65
C VAL A 115 -10.46 -3.63 -7.25
N PHE A 116 -9.14 -3.49 -7.38
CA PHE A 116 -8.52 -2.31 -8.00
C PHE A 116 -8.95 -2.14 -9.45
N VAL A 117 -9.00 -3.23 -10.22
CA VAL A 117 -9.43 -3.21 -11.62
C VAL A 117 -10.88 -2.76 -11.75
N ILE A 118 -11.80 -3.25 -10.91
CA ILE A 118 -13.20 -2.82 -10.96
C ILE A 118 -13.33 -1.33 -10.69
N VAL A 119 -12.66 -0.82 -9.64
CA VAL A 119 -12.66 0.62 -9.33
C VAL A 119 -12.10 1.43 -10.50
N PHE A 120 -11.07 0.93 -11.18
CA PHE A 120 -10.49 1.57 -12.36
C PHE A 120 -11.49 1.61 -13.53
N LEU A 121 -12.12 0.48 -13.86
CA LEU A 121 -13.08 0.37 -14.95
C LEU A 121 -14.29 1.30 -14.75
N GLU A 122 -14.63 1.58 -13.50
CA GLU A 122 -15.66 2.55 -13.11
C GLU A 122 -15.09 3.98 -12.96
N SER A 123 -14.02 4.31 -13.69
CA SER A 123 -13.41 5.66 -13.73
C SER A 123 -12.89 6.17 -12.38
N GLY A 124 -12.44 5.27 -11.52
CA GLY A 124 -11.77 5.59 -10.26
C GLY A 124 -12.69 5.72 -9.04
N ALA A 125 -14.02 5.65 -9.22
CA ALA A 125 -14.97 5.64 -8.11
C ALA A 125 -16.23 4.84 -8.46
N VAL A 126 -16.67 3.98 -7.55
CA VAL A 126 -17.82 3.08 -7.75
C VAL A 126 -18.69 3.05 -6.51
N THR A 127 -20.00 2.92 -6.64
CA THR A 127 -20.88 2.71 -5.48
C THR A 127 -20.53 1.38 -4.79
N LEU A 128 -20.58 1.31 -3.47
CA LEU A 128 -20.27 0.10 -2.70
C LEU A 128 -21.10 -1.09 -3.18
N ASP A 129 -22.41 -0.91 -3.37
CA ASP A 129 -23.31 -1.99 -3.81
C ASP A 129 -22.89 -2.59 -5.17
N ARG A 130 -22.55 -1.72 -6.13
CA ARG A 130 -22.08 -2.14 -7.46
C ARG A 130 -20.72 -2.83 -7.41
N LEU A 131 -19.80 -2.35 -6.56
CA LEU A 131 -18.52 -3.03 -6.33
C LEU A 131 -18.73 -4.43 -5.75
N LEU A 132 -19.54 -4.55 -4.69
CA LEU A 132 -19.86 -5.82 -4.06
C LEU A 132 -20.55 -6.78 -5.04
N TYR A 133 -21.45 -6.27 -5.88
CA TYR A 133 -22.07 -7.04 -6.96
C TYR A 133 -21.02 -7.65 -7.89
N PHE A 134 -20.07 -6.86 -8.41
CA PHE A 134 -19.06 -7.36 -9.34
C PHE A 134 -18.10 -8.36 -8.69
N VAL A 135 -17.58 -8.07 -7.49
CA VAL A 135 -16.59 -8.95 -6.86
C VAL A 135 -17.18 -10.32 -6.48
N ARG A 136 -18.48 -10.38 -6.13
CA ARG A 136 -19.18 -11.65 -5.87
C ARG A 136 -19.34 -12.51 -7.11
N LYS A 137 -19.31 -11.92 -8.31
CA LYS A 137 -19.38 -12.63 -9.59
C LYS A 137 -18.04 -13.22 -10.04
N LEU A 138 -16.93 -12.86 -9.39
CA LEU A 138 -15.59 -13.32 -9.76
C LEU A 138 -15.23 -14.72 -9.20
N HIS A 139 -16.14 -15.35 -8.45
CA HIS A 139 -16.01 -16.74 -7.97
C HIS A 139 -14.67 -17.08 -7.30
N PHE A 140 -14.11 -16.15 -6.51
CA PHE A 140 -12.97 -16.45 -5.64
C PHE A 140 -13.37 -17.39 -4.49
N ASP A 141 -12.42 -18.21 -4.03
CA ASP A 141 -12.60 -19.11 -2.87
C ASP A 141 -12.72 -18.36 -1.53
N VAL A 142 -12.54 -17.03 -1.53
CA VAL A 142 -12.64 -16.18 -0.34
C VAL A 142 -13.85 -15.26 -0.42
N ASN A 143 -14.35 -14.85 0.74
CA ASN A 143 -15.44 -13.86 0.81
C ASN A 143 -14.93 -12.48 0.36
N MET A 144 -15.28 -12.09 -0.87
CA MET A 144 -14.82 -10.83 -1.46
C MET A 144 -15.36 -9.59 -0.76
N ASP A 145 -16.51 -9.67 -0.07
CA ASP A 145 -17.00 -8.56 0.74
C ASP A 145 -16.01 -8.25 1.87
N ASP A 146 -15.54 -9.29 2.58
CA ASP A 146 -14.56 -9.15 3.66
C ASP A 146 -13.23 -8.58 3.13
N VAL A 147 -12.83 -8.97 1.92
CA VAL A 147 -11.66 -8.40 1.24
C VAL A 147 -11.83 -6.90 1.03
N VAL A 148 -12.96 -6.43 0.50
CA VAL A 148 -13.22 -5.00 0.27
C VAL A 148 -13.17 -4.21 1.59
N TYR A 149 -13.80 -4.72 2.66
CA TYR A 149 -13.74 -4.07 3.97
C TYR A 149 -12.33 -4.10 4.60
N GLN A 150 -11.56 -5.16 4.37
CA GLN A 150 -10.17 -5.25 4.80
C GLN A 150 -9.31 -4.22 4.05
N MET A 151 -9.47 -4.08 2.74
CA MET A 151 -8.77 -3.08 1.94
C MET A 151 -9.09 -1.66 2.42
N LYS A 152 -10.33 -1.39 2.83
CA LYS A 152 -10.72 -0.14 3.48
C LYS A 152 -10.03 0.07 4.83
N LYS A 153 -9.96 -0.95 5.69
CA LYS A 153 -9.21 -0.89 6.96
C LYS A 153 -7.72 -0.63 6.74
N MET A 154 -7.18 -1.12 5.62
CA MET A 154 -5.78 -1.00 5.25
C MET A 154 -5.45 0.31 4.50
N HIS A 155 -6.42 1.18 4.26
CA HIS A 155 -6.29 2.44 3.51
C HIS A 155 -5.93 2.30 2.03
N TYR A 156 -6.25 1.15 1.43
CA TYR A 156 -6.22 1.00 -0.03
C TYR A 156 -7.48 1.57 -0.68
N LEU A 157 -8.60 1.52 0.03
CA LEU A 157 -9.88 2.06 -0.39
C LEU A 157 -10.41 3.04 0.65
N MET A 158 -11.11 4.07 0.20
CA MET A 158 -11.84 5.01 1.05
C MET A 158 -13.33 4.91 0.73
N PHE A 159 -14.15 5.01 1.77
CA PHE A 159 -15.60 5.03 1.65
C PHE A 159 -16.09 6.46 1.88
N LEU A 160 -16.82 7.00 0.92
CA LEU A 160 -17.32 8.38 0.90
C LEU A 160 -18.85 8.35 0.79
N LYS A 161 -19.55 9.10 1.64
CA LYS A 161 -21.00 9.27 1.48
C LYS A 161 -21.25 10.45 0.53
N LYS A 162 -21.94 10.22 -0.59
CA LYS A 162 -22.35 11.25 -1.55
C LYS A 162 -23.81 11.00 -1.93
N GLU A 163 -24.67 12.02 -1.76
CA GLU A 163 -26.09 11.96 -2.15
C GLU A 163 -26.80 10.69 -1.61
N ASP A 164 -26.57 10.38 -0.33
CA ASP A 164 -27.07 9.19 0.37
C ASP A 164 -26.60 7.82 -0.15
N VAL A 165 -25.66 7.80 -1.10
CA VAL A 165 -25.01 6.58 -1.57
C VAL A 165 -23.58 6.48 -1.01
N MET A 166 -23.13 5.27 -0.70
CA MET A 166 -21.74 5.01 -0.31
C MET A 166 -20.90 4.76 -1.57
N MET A 167 -19.95 5.65 -1.83
CA MET A 167 -18.96 5.56 -2.88
C MET A 167 -17.67 4.94 -2.34
N VAL A 168 -16.98 4.19 -3.19
CA VAL A 168 -15.68 3.58 -2.93
C VAL A 168 -14.71 4.12 -3.98
N ALA A 169 -13.58 4.64 -3.52
CA ALA A 169 -12.49 5.12 -4.37
C ALA A 169 -11.14 4.68 -3.80
N TYR A 170 -10.05 4.88 -4.54
CA TYR A 170 -8.71 4.64 -4.03
C TYR A 170 -8.38 5.59 -2.86
N ASP A 171 -7.74 5.05 -1.83
CA ASP A 171 -7.22 5.82 -0.69
C ASP A 171 -5.69 5.96 -0.78
N TRP A 172 -5.12 6.78 0.09
CA TRP A 172 -3.74 7.25 0.03
C TRP A 172 -2.70 6.12 -0.05
N ARG A 173 -2.96 4.95 0.56
CA ARG A 173 -1.99 3.85 0.54
C ARG A 173 -1.88 3.24 -0.84
N PHE A 174 -3.00 3.17 -1.57
CA PHE A 174 -2.97 2.73 -2.97
C PHE A 174 -2.10 3.67 -3.81
N THR A 175 -2.30 4.99 -3.71
CA THR A 175 -1.49 5.97 -4.45
C THR A 175 -0.01 5.94 -4.05
N ALA A 176 0.28 5.64 -2.78
CA ALA A 176 1.64 5.57 -2.26
C ALA A 176 2.41 4.33 -2.74
N GLU A 177 1.74 3.17 -2.75
CA GLU A 177 2.35 1.90 -3.16
C GLU A 177 2.31 1.70 -4.68
N PHE A 178 1.30 2.25 -5.38
CA PHE A 178 1.08 2.08 -6.81
C PHE A 178 0.96 3.42 -7.58
N PRO A 179 1.97 4.31 -7.53
CA PRO A 179 1.91 5.63 -8.18
C PRO A 179 1.82 5.57 -9.71
N HIS A 180 2.16 4.42 -10.31
CA HIS A 180 2.11 4.15 -11.74
C HIS A 180 1.28 2.89 -12.03
N TYR A 181 0.21 2.67 -11.26
CA TYR A 181 -0.67 1.53 -11.45
C TYR A 181 -1.14 1.46 -12.91
N ASN A 182 -0.78 0.38 -13.61
CA ASN A 182 -1.24 0.12 -14.96
C ASN A 182 -2.36 -0.94 -14.92
N PRO A 183 -3.62 -0.52 -15.09
CA PRO A 183 -4.77 -1.42 -15.00
C PRO A 183 -4.85 -2.39 -16.18
N MET A 184 -4.33 -2.01 -17.37
CA MET A 184 -4.26 -2.93 -18.52
C MET A 184 -3.34 -4.10 -18.21
N LEU A 185 -2.17 -3.82 -17.64
CA LEU A 185 -1.26 -4.87 -17.20
C LEU A 185 -1.89 -5.72 -16.08
N ALA A 186 -2.64 -5.11 -15.16
CA ALA A 186 -3.33 -5.86 -14.09
C ALA A 186 -4.42 -6.77 -14.66
N LEU A 187 -5.19 -6.30 -15.65
CA LEU A 187 -6.21 -7.05 -16.38
C LEU A 187 -5.62 -8.21 -17.17
N GLU A 188 -4.55 -7.99 -17.92
CA GLU A 188 -3.85 -9.04 -18.68
C GLU A 188 -3.45 -10.20 -17.75
N ASN A 189 -2.85 -9.89 -16.59
CA ASN A 189 -2.48 -10.92 -15.62
C ASN A 189 -3.67 -11.59 -14.96
N PHE A 190 -4.77 -10.87 -14.80
CA PHE A 190 -5.99 -11.42 -14.23
C PHE A 190 -6.61 -12.43 -15.19
N CYS A 191 -6.68 -12.10 -16.48
CA CYS A 191 -7.25 -12.96 -17.51
C CYS A 191 -6.40 -14.20 -17.82
N THR A 192 -5.06 -14.11 -17.76
CA THR A 192 -4.17 -15.26 -18.04
C THR A 192 -4.14 -16.32 -16.94
N ASN A 193 -4.67 -16.05 -15.75
CA ASN A 193 -4.68 -16.98 -14.60
C ASN A 193 -6.08 -17.57 -14.32
N LEU A 194 -7.02 -17.40 -15.26
CA LEU A 194 -8.38 -17.97 -15.20
C LEU A 194 -8.53 -19.25 -16.04
N GLU A 195 -7.45 -19.70 -16.71
CA GLU A 195 -7.30 -21.01 -17.33
C GLU A 195 -6.63 -22.00 -16.35
#